data_AF-A0A940Z5V8-F1
#
_entry.id   AF-A0A940Z5V8-F1
#
_cell.length_a   1.000
_cell.length_b   1.000
_cell.length_c   1.000
_cell.angle_alpha   90.00
_cell.angle_beta   90.00
_cell.angle_gamma   90.00
#
_symmetry.space_group_name_H-M   'P 1'
#
loop_
_entity.id
_entity.type
_entity.pdbx_description
1 polymer ?
#
loop_
_entity_poly.entity_id
_entity_poly.type
_entity_poly.pdbx_seq_one_letter_code
_entity_poly.pdbx_strand_id
1 'polypeptide(L)'
;FDSAPSRTPFSVVDPDLVPRAIHAAQLTDIMSLYLQRGFIDVGFIGGAQVDKYGNLNSTCIGDYKKPKVRFPGSGGAHDFGTFARRSLIVMIHEKRRFVEKCDYITTPGFLNGGNTRYEAGLPVGTGPAAVITTTGVFRFTADTKEMYLHSIHPGVTMESVRERVAWDLKVSPTLHETEPPTELQVQIVRELDPDGFFLRRVEYAKKIAAEAEKMGWH
;
A
#
# COMPACT_ATOMS: atom_id res chain seq x y z
N PHE A 1 15.87 12.30 -6.65
CA PHE A 1 14.68 13.12 -6.94
C PHE A 1 14.50 13.28 -8.42
N ASP A 2 13.24 13.36 -8.85
CA ASP A 2 12.81 13.48 -10.24
C ASP A 2 13.42 12.41 -11.16
N SER A 3 13.14 11.13 -10.84
CA SER A 3 13.53 10.02 -11.69
C SER A 3 12.64 10.01 -12.94
N ALA A 4 13.27 10.00 -14.12
CA ALA A 4 12.60 9.91 -15.40
C ALA A 4 13.00 8.61 -16.12
N PRO A 5 12.47 7.45 -15.71
CA PRO A 5 12.82 6.16 -16.30
C PRO A 5 12.28 5.99 -17.73
N SER A 6 12.90 5.10 -18.51
CA SER A 6 12.70 4.91 -19.98
C SER A 6 11.58 3.97 -20.28
N ARG A 7 11.39 3.06 -19.34
CA ARG A 7 10.34 2.10 -19.26
C ARG A 7 9.85 2.09 -17.82
N THR A 8 8.73 1.44 -17.58
CA THR A 8 8.33 1.20 -16.20
C THR A 8 9.39 0.35 -15.48
N PRO A 9 9.94 0.83 -14.34
CA PRO A 9 10.89 0.08 -13.54
C PRO A 9 10.26 -1.17 -12.93
N PHE A 10 10.97 -2.30 -12.91
CA PHE A 10 10.45 -3.53 -12.31
C PHE A 10 10.52 -3.52 -10.78
N SER A 11 11.44 -2.74 -10.21
CA SER A 11 11.63 -2.63 -8.77
C SER A 11 12.27 -1.29 -8.42
N VAL A 12 12.32 -0.99 -7.12
CA VAL A 12 13.01 0.20 -6.58
C VAL A 12 14.53 0.19 -6.78
N VAL A 13 15.12 -0.95 -7.16
CA VAL A 13 16.57 -1.09 -7.45
C VAL A 13 16.85 -1.22 -8.95
N ASP A 14 15.86 -1.00 -9.80
CA ASP A 14 16.03 -1.07 -11.25
C ASP A 14 17.04 0.00 -11.72
N PRO A 15 18.07 -0.38 -12.51
CA PRO A 15 19.08 0.58 -12.97
C PRO A 15 18.50 1.71 -13.83
N ASP A 16 17.32 1.54 -14.43
CA ASP A 16 16.68 2.57 -15.25
C ASP A 16 16.21 3.81 -14.42
N LEU A 17 16.17 3.69 -13.10
CA LEU A 17 15.76 4.77 -12.19
C LEU A 17 16.79 5.91 -12.06
N VAL A 18 18.07 5.66 -12.36
CA VAL A 18 19.17 6.58 -12.03
C VAL A 18 19.66 7.44 -13.20
N PRO A 19 19.88 6.92 -14.43
CA PRO A 19 20.59 7.64 -15.48
C PRO A 19 20.00 9.00 -15.88
N ARG A 20 18.68 9.17 -15.70
CA ARG A 20 17.93 10.39 -16.04
C ARG A 20 17.33 11.08 -14.82
N ALA A 21 17.74 10.70 -13.63
CA ALA A 21 17.36 11.43 -12.42
C ALA A 21 18.12 12.75 -12.34
N ILE A 22 17.44 13.83 -11.94
CA ILE A 22 18.10 15.12 -11.68
C ILE A 22 19.08 15.00 -10.49
N HIS A 23 18.77 14.14 -9.52
CA HIS A 23 19.61 13.95 -8.35
C HIS A 23 19.54 12.52 -7.80
N ALA A 24 20.70 11.88 -7.65
CA ALA A 24 20.86 10.63 -6.92
C ALA A 24 21.30 10.94 -5.47
N ALA A 25 20.46 10.58 -4.50
CA ALA A 25 20.67 10.86 -3.09
C ALA A 25 20.99 9.57 -2.32
N GLN A 26 21.66 9.68 -1.18
CA GLN A 26 21.83 8.55 -0.28
C GLN A 26 20.54 8.29 0.49
N LEU A 27 20.39 7.06 1.00
CA LEU A 27 19.24 6.68 1.83
C LEU A 27 19.09 7.60 3.05
N THR A 28 20.22 7.97 3.67
CA THR A 28 20.27 8.90 4.81
C THR A 28 19.71 10.27 4.47
N ASP A 29 19.95 10.77 3.25
CA ASP A 29 19.41 12.05 2.80
C ASP A 29 17.89 11.95 2.69
N ILE A 30 17.39 10.94 1.98
CA ILE A 30 15.94 10.73 1.79
C ILE A 30 15.23 10.57 3.14
N MET A 31 15.73 9.71 4.01
CA MET A 31 15.06 9.39 5.28
C MET A 31 15.19 10.54 6.30
N SER A 32 16.37 11.13 6.46
CA SER A 32 16.61 12.10 7.54
C SER A 32 16.33 13.53 7.10
N LEU A 33 16.72 13.92 5.88
CA LEU A 33 16.61 15.31 5.42
C LEU A 33 15.27 15.60 4.76
N TYR A 34 14.70 14.66 3.99
CA TYR A 34 13.45 14.91 3.29
C TYR A 34 12.25 14.40 4.09
N LEU A 35 12.26 13.12 4.44
CA LEU A 35 11.12 12.47 5.08
C LEU A 35 10.88 12.99 6.50
N GLN A 36 11.87 12.88 7.40
CA GLN A 36 11.71 13.31 8.80
C GLN A 36 11.51 14.83 8.97
N ARG A 37 12.01 15.66 8.04
CA ARG A 37 11.74 17.12 8.04
C ARG A 37 10.38 17.48 7.44
N GLY A 38 9.60 16.50 6.98
CA GLY A 38 8.23 16.70 6.50
C GLY A 38 8.14 17.26 5.08
N PHE A 39 9.15 17.04 4.23
CA PHE A 39 9.13 17.39 2.80
C PHE A 39 8.45 16.32 1.92
N ILE A 40 8.11 15.16 2.50
CA ILE A 40 7.39 14.09 1.78
C ILE A 40 5.89 14.20 2.08
N ASP A 41 5.12 14.62 1.07
CA ASP A 41 3.67 14.80 1.19
C ASP A 41 2.89 13.49 1.19
N VAL A 42 3.31 12.54 0.35
CA VAL A 42 2.60 11.27 0.13
C VAL A 42 3.60 10.12 0.04
N GLY A 43 3.38 9.07 0.81
CA GLY A 43 4.10 7.79 0.71
C GLY A 43 3.15 6.65 0.38
N PHE A 44 3.51 5.79 -0.56
CA PHE A 44 2.77 4.56 -0.85
C PHE A 44 3.42 3.38 -0.14
N ILE A 45 2.62 2.61 0.59
CA ILE A 45 3.10 1.46 1.37
C ILE A 45 2.10 0.31 1.27
N GLY A 46 2.53 -0.91 1.60
CA GLY A 46 1.68 -2.09 1.63
C GLY A 46 2.18 -3.08 2.68
N GLY A 47 1.45 -4.18 2.86
CA GLY A 47 1.78 -5.20 3.84
C GLY A 47 1.17 -6.57 3.55
N ALA A 48 1.46 -7.51 4.44
CA ALA A 48 0.79 -8.80 4.50
C ALA A 48 -0.52 -8.73 5.28
N GLN A 49 -0.61 -7.90 6.33
CA GLN A 49 -1.85 -7.60 7.03
C GLN A 49 -2.04 -6.09 7.17
N VAL A 50 -3.31 -5.68 7.26
CA VAL A 50 -3.77 -4.36 7.68
C VAL A 50 -4.89 -4.55 8.69
N ASP A 51 -4.92 -3.72 9.73
CA ASP A 51 -6.01 -3.73 10.71
C ASP A 51 -6.95 -2.52 10.61
N LYS A 52 -7.98 -2.48 11.46
CA LYS A 52 -9.02 -1.45 11.46
C LYS A 52 -8.51 -0.03 11.73
N TYR A 53 -7.28 0.15 12.19
CA TYR A 53 -6.65 1.46 12.40
C TYR A 53 -5.53 1.75 11.39
N GLY A 54 -5.40 0.91 10.36
CA GLY A 54 -4.41 1.07 9.30
C GLY A 54 -3.00 0.70 9.74
N ASN A 55 -2.82 -0.04 10.84
CA ASN A 55 -1.52 -0.61 11.15
C ASN A 55 -1.20 -1.70 10.13
N LEU A 56 0.07 -1.81 9.73
CA LEU A 56 0.51 -2.82 8.77
C LEU A 56 1.47 -3.81 9.38
N ASN A 57 1.34 -5.04 8.93
CA ASN A 57 2.29 -6.11 9.19
C ASN A 57 2.96 -6.53 7.88
N SER A 58 4.28 -6.44 7.82
CA SER A 58 5.12 -7.03 6.78
C SER A 58 6.30 -7.80 7.38
N THR A 59 6.19 -8.22 8.64
CA THR A 59 7.25 -8.89 9.40
C THR A 59 6.98 -10.37 9.62
N CYS A 60 5.86 -10.73 10.25
CA CYS A 60 5.56 -12.14 10.53
C CYS A 60 4.09 -12.41 10.87
N ILE A 61 3.64 -13.65 10.67
CA ILE A 61 2.37 -14.17 11.19
C ILE A 61 2.65 -15.03 12.43
N GLY A 62 1.85 -14.84 13.48
CA GLY A 62 2.02 -15.47 14.79
C GLY A 62 3.10 -14.82 15.66
N ASP A 63 3.59 -15.57 16.65
CA ASP A 63 4.61 -15.09 17.60
C ASP A 63 5.90 -14.64 16.90
N TYR A 64 6.41 -13.46 17.25
CA TYR A 64 7.58 -12.90 16.57
C TYR A 64 8.85 -13.74 16.74
N LYS A 65 9.05 -14.36 17.91
CA LYS A 65 10.26 -15.16 18.21
C LYS A 65 10.20 -16.53 17.54
N LYS A 66 9.01 -17.07 17.33
CA LYS A 66 8.77 -18.33 16.62
C LYS A 66 7.63 -18.16 15.60
N PRO A 67 7.88 -17.43 14.50
CA PRO A 67 6.82 -17.05 13.57
C PRO A 67 6.34 -18.27 12.78
N LYS A 68 5.03 -18.34 12.55
CA LYS A 68 4.43 -19.32 11.63
C LYS A 68 4.84 -19.02 10.18
N VAL A 69 4.87 -17.73 9.84
CA VAL A 69 5.32 -17.24 8.53
C VAL A 69 6.21 -16.03 8.75
N ARG A 70 7.36 -15.97 8.07
CA ARG A 70 8.27 -14.82 8.08
C ARG A 70 8.19 -14.10 6.74
N PHE A 71 8.08 -12.77 6.79
CA PHE A 71 8.08 -11.88 5.63
C PHE A 71 9.41 -11.13 5.52
N PRO A 72 9.69 -10.45 4.38
CA PRO A 72 10.91 -9.68 4.18
C PRO A 72 11.20 -8.60 5.23
N GLY A 73 10.16 -8.11 5.94
CA GLY A 73 10.31 -7.15 7.02
C GLY A 73 9.85 -5.74 6.64
N SER A 74 10.30 -4.75 7.42
CA SER A 74 9.89 -3.35 7.30
C SER A 74 10.33 -2.72 5.98
N GLY A 75 11.59 -2.97 5.57
CA GLY A 75 12.26 -2.05 4.64
C GLY A 75 12.17 -0.61 5.17
N GLY A 76 11.90 0.35 4.28
CA GLY A 76 11.61 1.75 4.66
C GLY A 76 10.15 2.04 4.98
N ALA A 77 9.24 1.06 4.95
CA ALA A 77 7.81 1.32 5.09
C ALA A 77 7.45 1.90 6.47
N HIS A 78 8.17 1.49 7.53
CA HIS A 78 7.99 2.04 8.87
C HIS A 78 8.23 3.56 8.89
N ASP A 79 9.34 4.01 8.30
CA ASP A 79 9.70 5.43 8.28
C ASP A 79 8.67 6.24 7.48
N PHE A 80 8.29 5.76 6.30
CA PHE A 80 7.27 6.43 5.49
C PHE A 80 5.92 6.48 6.19
N GLY A 81 5.48 5.38 6.80
CA GLY A 81 4.23 5.35 7.56
C GLY A 81 4.26 6.23 8.82
N THR A 82 5.44 6.55 9.35
CA THR A 82 5.63 7.40 10.53
C THR A 82 5.70 8.88 10.17
N PHE A 83 6.46 9.24 9.14
CA PHE A 83 6.89 10.62 8.89
C PHE A 83 6.30 11.27 7.64
N ALA A 84 5.81 10.51 6.65
CA ALA A 84 5.14 11.12 5.50
C ALA A 84 3.86 11.82 5.97
N ARG A 85 3.56 13.01 5.41
CA ARG A 85 2.34 13.75 5.79
C ARG A 85 1.08 12.91 5.59
N ARG A 86 1.04 12.11 4.53
CA ARG A 86 -0.02 11.14 4.25
C ARG A 86 0.59 9.84 3.75
N SER A 87 0.21 8.71 4.34
CA SER A 87 0.47 7.40 3.73
C SER A 87 -0.77 6.87 3.03
N LEU A 88 -0.58 6.34 1.82
CA LEU A 88 -1.58 5.61 1.07
C LEU A 88 -1.21 4.13 1.11
N ILE A 89 -2.08 3.35 1.72
CA ILE A 89 -1.87 1.92 1.88
C ILE A 89 -2.49 1.21 0.66
N VAL A 90 -1.71 0.42 -0.08
CA VAL A 90 -2.19 -0.35 -1.23
C VAL A 90 -2.18 -1.84 -0.89
N MET A 91 -3.34 -2.48 -0.93
CA MET A 91 -3.52 -3.86 -0.47
C MET A 91 -4.44 -4.65 -1.41
N ILE A 92 -4.17 -5.94 -1.57
CA ILE A 92 -5.16 -6.85 -2.16
C ILE A 92 -6.24 -7.11 -1.11
N HIS A 93 -7.52 -7.05 -1.49
CA HIS A 93 -8.62 -7.27 -0.56
C HIS A 93 -8.84 -8.76 -0.32
N GLU A 94 -8.28 -9.29 0.77
CA GLU A 94 -8.39 -10.71 1.17
C GLU A 94 -8.62 -10.82 2.67
N LYS A 95 -9.42 -11.81 3.09
CA LYS A 95 -9.77 -12.04 4.51
C LYS A 95 -8.56 -12.20 5.44
N ARG A 96 -7.50 -12.88 4.96
CA ARG A 96 -6.26 -13.06 5.74
C ARG A 96 -5.44 -11.78 5.93
N ARG A 97 -5.72 -10.75 5.11
CA ARG A 97 -5.00 -9.48 5.10
C ARG A 97 -5.71 -8.43 5.93
N PHE A 98 -7.05 -8.37 5.89
CA PHE A 98 -7.85 -7.44 6.67
C PHE A 98 -8.29 -8.09 7.98
N VAL A 99 -7.40 -8.01 8.97
CA VAL A 99 -7.55 -8.66 10.28
C VAL A 99 -7.98 -7.65 11.34
N GLU A 100 -8.66 -8.09 12.41
CA GLU A 100 -9.09 -7.15 13.46
C GLU A 100 -7.88 -6.47 14.16
N LYS A 101 -6.78 -7.21 14.31
CA LYS A 101 -5.51 -6.72 14.83
C LYS A 101 -4.37 -7.45 14.13
N CYS A 102 -3.33 -6.71 13.73
CA CYS A 102 -2.13 -7.32 13.17
C CYS A 102 -1.39 -8.17 14.22
N ASP A 103 -0.83 -9.30 13.80
CA ASP A 103 0.02 -10.13 14.67
C ASP A 103 1.29 -9.39 15.10
N TYR A 104 1.79 -8.53 14.23
CA TYR A 104 2.93 -7.65 14.46
C TYR A 104 2.69 -6.31 13.77
N ILE A 105 2.97 -5.20 14.46
CA ILE A 105 2.89 -3.86 13.85
C ILE A 105 4.29 -3.51 13.33
N THR A 106 4.49 -3.69 12.03
CA THR A 106 5.72 -3.28 11.35
C THR A 106 5.70 -1.79 11.07
N THR A 107 4.58 -1.30 10.52
CA THR A 107 4.39 0.10 10.21
C THR A 107 3.16 0.61 10.96
N PRO A 108 3.32 1.66 11.78
CA PRO A 108 2.23 2.18 12.60
C PRO A 108 1.21 2.94 11.76
N GLY A 109 -0.06 2.57 11.91
CA GLY A 109 -1.22 3.36 11.50
C GLY A 109 -1.64 4.30 12.63
N PHE A 110 -2.92 4.30 12.98
CA PHE A 110 -3.43 5.01 14.16
C PHE A 110 -3.32 4.21 15.47
N LEU A 111 -2.51 3.14 15.50
CA LEU A 111 -2.30 2.26 16.65
C LEU A 111 -3.63 1.70 17.18
N ASN A 112 -4.13 2.20 18.30
CA ASN A 112 -5.41 1.75 18.89
C ASN A 112 -6.57 2.71 18.59
N GLY A 113 -6.39 3.66 17.68
CA GLY A 113 -7.38 4.67 17.31
C GLY A 113 -7.23 6.00 18.06
N GLY A 114 -8.10 6.95 17.76
CA GLY A 114 -8.12 8.28 18.39
C GLY A 114 -6.77 9.00 18.31
N ASN A 115 -6.25 9.39 19.49
CA ASN A 115 -4.97 10.10 19.62
C ASN A 115 -3.78 9.18 19.95
N THR A 116 -3.98 7.86 20.03
CA THR A 116 -2.96 6.94 20.56
C THR A 116 -1.66 6.95 19.76
N ARG A 117 -1.74 7.21 18.45
CA ARG A 117 -0.57 7.48 17.60
C ARG A 117 0.31 8.61 18.14
N TYR A 118 -0.30 9.74 18.49
CA TYR A 118 0.41 10.93 18.96
C TYR A 118 0.89 10.78 20.39
N GLU A 119 0.10 10.12 21.25
CA GLU A 119 0.49 9.77 22.62
C GLU A 119 1.71 8.83 22.65
N ALA A 120 1.85 7.96 21.65
CA ALA A 120 3.03 7.12 21.45
C ALA A 120 4.25 7.88 20.92
N GLY A 121 4.15 9.21 20.72
CA GLY A 121 5.26 10.07 20.29
C GLY A 121 5.46 10.15 18.77
N LEU A 122 4.54 9.63 17.95
CA LEU A 122 4.63 9.77 16.51
C LEU A 122 4.24 11.20 16.08
N PRO A 123 4.81 11.73 14.98
CA PRO A 123 4.57 13.11 14.56
C PRO A 123 3.09 13.44 14.33
N VAL A 124 2.69 14.65 14.74
CA VAL A 124 1.34 15.17 14.52
C VAL A 124 1.12 15.48 13.03
N GLY A 125 -0.07 15.20 12.52
CA GLY A 125 -0.41 15.49 11.12
C GLY A 125 0.19 14.49 10.12
N THR A 126 0.65 13.33 10.59
CA THR A 126 1.07 12.20 9.74
C THR A 126 0.16 10.99 9.96
N GLY A 127 0.28 10.00 9.08
CA GLY A 127 -0.41 8.72 9.19
C GLY A 127 -1.21 8.35 7.95
N PRO A 128 -1.98 7.26 8.02
CA PRO A 128 -2.68 6.73 6.85
C PRO A 128 -3.86 7.62 6.48
N ALA A 129 -3.89 8.04 5.22
CA ALA A 129 -4.96 8.84 4.66
C ALA A 129 -6.03 7.98 3.98
N ALA A 130 -5.63 6.85 3.39
CA ALA A 130 -6.53 5.90 2.77
C ALA A 130 -5.90 4.50 2.66
N VAL A 131 -6.77 3.48 2.56
CA VAL A 131 -6.41 2.15 2.08
C VAL A 131 -7.09 1.93 0.74
N ILE A 132 -6.31 1.72 -0.31
CA ILE A 132 -6.77 1.47 -1.68
C ILE A 132 -6.63 -0.01 -1.95
N THR A 133 -7.70 -0.63 -2.41
CA THR A 133 -7.75 -2.07 -2.63
C THR A 133 -8.24 -2.42 -4.02
N THR A 134 -8.26 -3.71 -4.34
CA THR A 134 -8.93 -4.23 -5.55
C THR A 134 -10.46 -4.07 -5.53
N THR A 135 -11.05 -3.66 -4.40
CA THR A 135 -12.52 -3.60 -4.22
C THR A 135 -13.08 -2.21 -3.97
N GLY A 136 -12.24 -1.24 -3.61
CA GLY A 136 -12.69 0.06 -3.15
C GLY A 136 -11.62 0.83 -2.40
N VAL A 137 -11.99 2.04 -1.99
CA VAL A 137 -11.18 2.94 -1.17
C VAL A 137 -11.76 3.02 0.22
N PHE A 138 -10.91 2.83 1.22
CA PHE A 138 -11.23 2.98 2.63
C PHE A 138 -10.55 4.24 3.18
N ARG A 139 -11.20 4.90 4.14
CA ARG A 139 -10.68 6.06 4.87
C ARG A 139 -10.82 5.83 6.37
N PHE A 140 -10.41 6.80 7.17
CA PHE A 140 -10.45 6.72 8.63
C PHE A 140 -11.34 7.82 9.19
N THR A 141 -12.18 7.49 10.17
CA THR A 141 -13.03 8.47 10.85
C THR A 141 -12.20 9.55 11.54
N ALA A 142 -12.73 10.75 11.69
CA ALA A 142 -11.96 11.86 12.25
C ALA A 142 -11.68 11.68 13.76
N ASP A 143 -12.63 11.12 14.49
CA ASP A 143 -12.67 10.94 15.94
C ASP A 143 -12.01 9.63 16.38
N THR A 144 -12.50 8.49 15.92
CA THR A 144 -12.01 7.17 16.36
C THR A 144 -10.81 6.68 15.57
N LYS A 145 -10.54 7.29 14.40
CA LYS A 145 -9.55 6.82 13.41
C LYS A 145 -9.79 5.40 12.93
N GLU A 146 -11.02 4.91 13.05
CA GLU A 146 -11.40 3.58 12.59
C GLU A 146 -11.66 3.60 11.09
N MET A 147 -11.24 2.54 10.42
CA MET A 147 -11.39 2.38 8.99
C MET A 147 -12.86 2.20 8.59
N TYR A 148 -13.28 2.90 7.55
CA TYR A 148 -14.59 2.76 6.93
C TYR A 148 -14.47 2.71 5.40
N LEU A 149 -15.41 2.03 4.75
CA LEU A 149 -15.50 2.01 3.30
C LEU A 149 -16.00 3.37 2.78
N HIS A 150 -15.18 4.05 2.00
CA HIS A 150 -15.48 5.37 1.46
C HIS A 150 -16.13 5.31 0.08
N SER A 151 -15.57 4.49 -0.81
CA SER A 151 -16.11 4.21 -2.14
C SER A 151 -15.86 2.76 -2.52
N ILE A 152 -16.74 2.21 -3.37
CA ILE A 152 -16.66 0.84 -3.86
C ILE A 152 -16.31 0.86 -5.35
N HIS A 153 -15.50 -0.07 -5.86
CA HIS A 153 -15.18 -0.10 -7.28
C HIS A 153 -16.37 -0.63 -8.10
N PRO A 154 -16.54 -0.18 -9.36
CA PRO A 154 -17.61 -0.66 -10.22
C PRO A 154 -17.65 -2.19 -10.33
N GLY A 155 -18.84 -2.77 -10.21
CA GLY A 155 -19.07 -4.22 -10.28
C GLY A 155 -18.73 -5.01 -9.00
N VAL A 156 -18.29 -4.35 -7.92
CA VAL A 156 -18.05 -4.99 -6.63
C VAL A 156 -19.27 -4.86 -5.72
N THR A 157 -19.67 -5.94 -5.06
CA THR A 157 -20.81 -5.92 -4.11
C THR A 157 -20.35 -5.67 -2.68
N MET A 158 -21.22 -5.05 -1.88
CA MET A 158 -20.97 -4.77 -0.46
C MET A 158 -20.75 -6.05 0.36
N GLU A 159 -21.49 -7.11 0.05
CA GLU A 159 -21.37 -8.43 0.68
C GLU A 159 -19.94 -8.95 0.49
N SER A 160 -19.44 -8.88 -0.74
CA SER A 160 -18.10 -9.36 -1.05
C SER A 160 -17.01 -8.56 -0.31
N VAL A 161 -17.22 -7.25 -0.10
CA VAL A 161 -16.28 -6.43 0.68
C VAL A 161 -16.27 -6.87 2.13
N ARG A 162 -17.45 -7.01 2.74
CA ARG A 162 -17.62 -7.38 4.16
C ARG A 162 -17.08 -8.77 4.48
N GLU A 163 -17.31 -9.76 3.62
CA GLU A 163 -16.81 -11.13 3.81
C GLU A 163 -15.28 -11.22 3.95
N ARG A 164 -14.57 -10.22 3.42
CA ARG A 164 -13.11 -10.14 3.41
C ARG A 164 -12.54 -9.25 4.51
N VAL A 165 -13.36 -8.70 5.39
CA VAL A 165 -12.94 -7.88 6.52
C VAL A 165 -13.29 -8.61 7.83
N ALA A 166 -12.33 -8.73 8.74
CA ALA A 166 -12.49 -9.54 9.95
C ALA A 166 -13.16 -8.80 11.14
N TRP A 167 -13.64 -7.57 10.92
CA TRP A 167 -14.35 -6.77 11.91
C TRP A 167 -15.64 -6.21 11.31
N ASP A 168 -16.48 -5.60 12.13
CA ASP A 168 -17.70 -4.92 11.67
C ASP A 168 -17.36 -3.65 10.88
N LEU A 169 -17.31 -3.79 9.55
CA LEU A 169 -16.88 -2.72 8.65
C LEU A 169 -17.92 -1.60 8.58
N LYS A 170 -17.54 -0.42 9.07
CA LYS A 170 -18.28 0.82 8.87
C LYS A 170 -18.29 1.23 7.40
N VAL A 171 -19.39 1.85 6.97
CA VAL A 171 -19.61 2.29 5.59
C VAL A 171 -19.96 3.77 5.59
N SER A 172 -19.43 4.51 4.62
CA SER A 172 -19.74 5.93 4.42
C SER A 172 -21.24 6.13 4.21
N PRO A 173 -21.89 7.12 4.84
CA PRO A 173 -23.28 7.47 4.55
C PRO A 173 -23.47 7.99 3.12
N THR A 174 -22.39 8.47 2.49
CA THR A 174 -22.34 8.92 1.09
C THR A 174 -21.51 7.94 0.24
N LEU A 175 -21.67 6.64 0.49
CA LEU A 175 -21.03 5.61 -0.33
C LEU A 175 -21.44 5.79 -1.78
N HIS A 176 -20.45 5.74 -2.66
CA HIS A 176 -20.60 5.88 -4.10
C HIS A 176 -19.67 4.89 -4.80
N GLU A 177 -19.97 4.63 -6.06
CA GLU A 177 -19.02 3.93 -6.92
C GLU A 177 -17.82 4.83 -7.20
N THR A 178 -16.64 4.23 -7.23
CA THR A 178 -15.40 4.90 -7.59
C THR A 178 -15.48 5.32 -9.03
N GLU A 179 -15.16 6.59 -9.32
CA GLU A 179 -15.16 7.10 -10.69
C GLU A 179 -14.22 6.26 -11.57
N PRO A 180 -14.69 5.78 -12.74
CA PRO A 180 -13.84 5.04 -13.66
C PRO A 180 -12.75 5.97 -14.24
N PRO A 181 -11.58 5.42 -14.59
CA PRO A 181 -10.53 6.21 -15.22
C PRO A 181 -10.99 6.76 -16.57
N THR A 182 -10.52 7.95 -16.92
CA THR A 182 -10.79 8.55 -18.24
C THR A 182 -10.05 7.81 -19.35
N GLU A 183 -10.51 7.94 -20.60
CA GLU A 183 -9.84 7.34 -21.76
C GLU A 183 -8.36 7.74 -21.85
N LEU A 184 -8.06 9.02 -21.58
CA LEU A 184 -6.69 9.53 -21.54
C LEU A 184 -5.85 8.85 -20.45
N GLN A 185 -6.40 8.66 -19.25
CA GLN A 185 -5.68 7.96 -18.18
C GLN A 185 -5.42 6.49 -18.54
N VAL A 186 -6.42 5.81 -19.14
CA VAL A 186 -6.26 4.44 -19.64
C VAL A 186 -5.18 4.36 -20.71
N GLN A 187 -5.15 5.32 -21.64
CA GLN A 187 -4.12 5.40 -22.67
C GLN A 187 -2.73 5.57 -22.05
N ILE A 188 -2.54 6.57 -21.18
CA ILE A 188 -1.25 6.84 -20.52
C ILE A 188 -0.74 5.61 -19.78
N VAL A 189 -1.58 4.94 -18.99
CA VAL A 189 -1.15 3.77 -18.22
C VAL A 189 -0.76 2.60 -19.14
N ARG A 190 -1.44 2.42 -20.28
CA ARG A 190 -1.07 1.42 -21.29
C ARG A 190 0.23 1.76 -22.03
N GLU A 191 0.52 3.05 -22.23
CA GLU A 191 1.80 3.51 -22.80
C GLU A 191 2.96 3.32 -21.82
N LEU A 192 2.73 3.50 -20.52
CA LEU A 192 3.74 3.27 -19.48
C LEU A 192 4.03 1.78 -19.26
N ASP A 193 3.02 0.92 -19.37
CA ASP A 193 3.15 -0.54 -19.21
C ASP A 193 2.78 -1.28 -20.51
N PRO A 194 3.57 -1.10 -21.61
CA PRO A 194 3.24 -1.64 -22.93
C PRO A 194 3.20 -3.17 -22.95
N ASP A 195 4.03 -3.81 -22.11
CA ASP A 195 4.10 -5.27 -21.98
C ASP A 195 3.02 -5.83 -21.04
N GLY A 196 2.30 -4.97 -20.30
CA GLY A 196 1.25 -5.37 -19.38
C GLY A 196 1.74 -6.12 -18.15
N PHE A 197 2.96 -5.83 -17.69
CA PHE A 197 3.58 -6.46 -16.53
C PHE A 197 2.77 -6.18 -15.25
N PHE A 198 2.37 -4.92 -15.06
CA PHE A 198 1.61 -4.47 -13.88
C PHE A 198 0.10 -4.52 -14.10
N LEU A 199 -0.36 -4.16 -15.31
CA LEU A 199 -1.76 -4.27 -15.70
C LEU A 199 -2.24 -5.71 -15.83
N ARG A 200 -1.31 -6.69 -15.78
CA ARG A 200 -1.57 -8.13 -15.86
C ARG A 200 -2.52 -8.47 -17.00
N ARG A 201 -2.16 -8.08 -18.23
CA ARG A 201 -2.85 -8.64 -19.40
C ARG A 201 -2.66 -10.16 -19.36
N VAL A 202 -3.78 -10.89 -19.50
CA VAL A 202 -3.85 -12.37 -19.41
C VAL A 202 -2.80 -13.06 -20.29
N GLU A 203 -2.39 -12.45 -21.40
CA GLU A 203 -1.38 -12.96 -22.32
C GLU A 203 0.05 -12.92 -21.76
N TYR A 204 0.41 -11.93 -20.95
CA TYR A 204 1.76 -11.81 -20.40
C TYR A 204 1.99 -12.79 -19.24
N ALA A 205 0.97 -13.02 -18.40
CA ALA A 205 1.02 -14.08 -17.37
C ALA A 205 1.21 -15.47 -17.99
N LYS A 206 0.57 -15.74 -19.14
CA LYS A 206 0.78 -16.98 -19.91
C LYS A 206 2.18 -17.07 -20.50
N LYS A 207 2.74 -15.95 -20.97
CA LYS A 207 4.09 -15.89 -21.55
C LYS A 207 5.18 -16.13 -20.50
N ILE A 208 5.07 -15.51 -19.31
CA ILE A 208 5.99 -15.75 -18.19
C ILE A 208 5.88 -17.19 -17.69
N ALA A 209 4.66 -17.75 -17.56
CA ALA A 209 4.51 -19.15 -17.15
C ALA A 209 5.19 -20.11 -18.14
N ALA A 210 5.05 -19.85 -19.45
CA ALA A 210 5.71 -20.64 -20.49
C ALA A 210 7.24 -20.46 -20.54
N GLU A 211 7.76 -19.28 -20.20
CA GLU A 211 9.21 -19.03 -20.11
C GLU A 211 9.82 -19.63 -18.83
N ALA A 212 9.12 -19.56 -17.70
CA ALA A 212 9.54 -20.17 -16.44
C ALA A 212 9.58 -21.71 -16.54
N GLU A 213 8.58 -22.33 -17.18
CA GLU A 213 8.61 -23.77 -17.51
C GLU A 213 9.80 -24.14 -18.40
N LYS A 214 10.13 -23.32 -19.40
CA LYS A 214 11.30 -23.54 -20.27
C LYS A 214 12.63 -23.37 -19.54
N MET A 215 12.68 -22.55 -18.51
CA MET A 215 13.89 -22.32 -17.69
C MET A 215 14.01 -23.30 -16.51
N GLY A 216 13.06 -24.22 -16.33
CA GLY A 216 13.09 -25.23 -15.27
C GLY A 216 12.92 -24.66 -13.86
N TRP A 217 12.32 -23.47 -13.74
CA TRP A 217 12.02 -22.86 -12.45
C TRP A 217 10.63 -23.35 -12.02
N HIS A 218 10.61 -24.25 -11.04
CA HIS A 218 9.40 -24.75 -10.38
C HIS A 218 9.00 -23.86 -9.20
#